data_AF-J2WEU2-F1
#
_entry.id   AF-J2WEU2-F1
#
_cell.length_a   1.000
_cell.length_b   1.000
_cell.length_c   1.000
_cell.angle_alpha   90.00
_cell.angle_beta   90.00
_cell.angle_gamma   90.00
#
_symmetry.space_group_name_H-M   'P 1'
#
loop_
_entity.id
_entity.type
_entity.pdbx_description
1 polymer ?
#
loop_
_entity_poly.entity_id
_entity_poly.type
_entity_poly.pdbx_seq_one_letter_code
_entity_poly.pdbx_strand_id
1 'polypeptide(L)' 'MSLTKPSQELRRELKALGLDIEQAADEVLRITKDCRDVEVAAVLKLIAKLYEDADRVAALADEVKAGRIVRGKAE' A
#
# COMPACT_ATOMS: atom_id res chain seq x y z
N MET A 1 18.03 3.79 19.71
CA MET A 1 16.85 3.00 20.10
C MET A 1 16.63 1.93 19.05
N SER A 2 16.99 0.69 19.36
CA SER A 2 16.93 -0.44 18.44
C SER A 2 15.47 -0.85 18.24
N LEU A 3 14.97 -0.74 17.02
CA LEU A 3 13.68 -1.29 16.60
C LEU A 3 13.62 -2.77 17.04
N THR A 4 12.69 -3.10 17.93
CA THR A 4 12.45 -4.47 18.37
C THR A 4 12.12 -5.32 17.13
N LYS A 5 12.69 -6.53 16.99
CA LYS A 5 12.43 -7.48 15.87
C LYS A 5 11.00 -7.40 15.26
N PRO A 6 9.90 -7.38 16.04
CA PRO A 6 8.53 -7.23 15.51
C PRO A 6 8.31 -5.96 14.67
N SER A 7 8.92 -4.83 15.01
CA SER A 7 8.80 -3.58 14.24
C SER A 7 9.58 -3.61 12.92
N GLN A 8 10.59 -4.49 12.79
CA GLN A 8 11.26 -4.73 11.50
C GLN A 8 10.49 -5.71 10.61
N GLU A 9 9.88 -6.74 11.19
CA GLU A 9 8.97 -7.65 10.48
C GLU A 9 7.75 -6.90 9.95
N LEU A 10 7.09 -6.11 10.79
CA LEU A 10 5.95 -5.28 10.38
C LEU A 10 6.31 -4.31 9.24
N ARG A 11 7.51 -3.72 9.28
CA ARG A 11 7.98 -2.86 8.18
C ARG A 11 8.15 -3.64 6.88
N ARG A 12 8.66 -4.88 6.95
CA ARG A 12 8.82 -5.74 5.77
C ARG A 12 7.47 -6.15 5.21
N GLU A 13 6.54 -6.56 6.07
CA GLU A 13 5.18 -6.93 5.65
C GLU A 13 4.44 -5.75 5.01
N LEU A 14 4.50 -4.54 5.60
CA LEU A 14 3.91 -3.35 4.99
C LEU A 14 4.50 -3.05 3.62
N LYS A 15 5.82 -3.16 3.45
CA LYS A 15 6.47 -2.96 2.15
C LYS A 15 6.07 -4.02 1.12
N ALA A 16 5.95 -5.28 1.55
CA ALA A 16 5.49 -6.36 0.68
C ALA A 16 4.05 -6.09 0.23
N LEU A 17 3.17 -5.71 1.17
CA LEU A 17 1.77 -5.38 0.87
C LEU A 17 1.64 -4.22 -0.12
N GLY A 18 2.46 -3.18 0.01
CA GLY A 18 2.51 -2.07 -0.94
C GLY A 18 2.86 -2.52 -2.36
N LEU A 19 3.88 -3.37 -2.49
CA LEU A 19 4.30 -3.94 -3.77
C LEU A 19 3.22 -4.84 -4.40
N ASP A 20 2.55 -5.67 -3.59
CA ASP A 20 1.41 -6.49 -4.04
C ASP A 20 0.26 -5.62 -4.55
N ILE A 21 -0.03 -4.50 -3.88
CA ILE A 21 -1.06 -3.54 -4.30
C ILE A 21 -0.68 -2.88 -5.64
N GLU A 22 0.58 -2.46 -5.81
CA GLU A 22 1.07 -1.90 -7.07
C GLU A 22 0.97 -2.92 -8.22
N GLN A 23 1.35 -4.19 -7.98
CA GLN A 23 1.22 -5.25 -8.99
C GLN A 23 -0.24 -5.54 -9.35
N ALA A 24 -1.14 -5.58 -8.36
CA ALA A 24 -2.56 -5.75 -8.59
C ALA A 24 -3.15 -4.59 -9.43
N ALA A 25 -2.70 -3.36 -9.18
CA ALA A 25 -3.12 -2.19 -9.95
C ALA A 25 -2.65 -2.27 -11.42
N ASP A 26 -1.41 -2.69 -11.67
CA ASP A 26 -0.87 -2.88 -13.03
C ASP A 26 -1.60 -3.99 -13.80
N GLU A 27 -1.87 -5.13 -13.15
CA GLU A 27 -2.63 -6.24 -13.73
C GLU A 27 -4.05 -5.79 -14.13
N VAL A 28 -4.71 -5.00 -13.27
CA VAL A 28 -6.04 -4.44 -13.53
C VAL A 28 -5.99 -3.43 -14.70
N LEU A 29 -4.96 -2.60 -14.79
CA LEU A 29 -4.74 -1.69 -15.93
C LEU A 29 -4.57 -2.46 -17.24
N ARG A 30 -3.81 -3.57 -17.21
CA ARG A 30 -3.57 -4.43 -18.36
C ARG A 30 -4.86 -5.07 -18.86
N ILE A 31 -5.69 -5.58 -17.95
CA ILE A 31 -7.00 -6.18 -18.29
C ILE A 31 -7.94 -5.13 -18.87
N THR A 32 -7.97 -3.92 -18.32
CA THR A 32 -8.87 -2.87 -18.82
C THR A 32 -8.47 -2.24 -20.14
N LYS A 33 -7.23 -2.41 -20.57
CA LYS A 33 -6.75 -1.94 -21.86
C LYS A 33 -7.48 -2.61 -23.06
N ASP A 34 -8.08 -3.78 -22.82
CA ASP A 34 -8.89 -4.53 -23.81
C ASP A 34 -10.43 -4.32 -23.63
N CYS A 35 -10.86 -3.53 -22.63
CA CYS A 35 -12.29 -3.26 -22.36
C CYS A 35 -12.83 -2.04 -23.14
N ARG A 36 -14.16 -2.00 -23.41
CA ARG A 36 -14.84 -0.85 -24.06
C ARG A 36 -15.05 0.33 -23.09
N ASP A 37 -15.06 1.56 -23.62
CA ASP A 37 -14.97 2.88 -22.94
C ASP A 37 -15.66 3.10 -21.59
N VAL A 38 -16.82 2.49 -21.32
CA VAL A 38 -17.63 2.79 -20.13
C VAL A 38 -17.05 2.22 -18.82
N GLU A 39 -16.24 1.17 -18.87
CA GLU A 39 -15.65 0.57 -17.65
C GLU A 39 -14.22 1.05 -17.34
N VAL A 40 -13.54 1.66 -18.31
CA VAL A 40 -12.14 2.08 -18.18
C VAL A 40 -12.00 3.21 -17.15
N ALA A 41 -12.93 4.15 -17.09
CA ALA A 41 -12.89 5.26 -16.14
C ALA A 41 -13.11 4.82 -14.68
N ALA A 42 -13.97 3.81 -14.45
CA ALA A 42 -14.20 3.25 -13.11
C ALA A 42 -12.96 2.50 -12.62
N VAL A 43 -12.31 1.77 -13.53
CA VAL A 43 -11.09 1.02 -13.21
C VAL A 43 -9.89 1.95 -13.00
N LEU A 44 -9.73 3.00 -13.81
CA LEU A 44 -8.68 4.00 -13.58
C LEU A 44 -8.82 4.69 -12.21
N LYS A 45 -10.05 4.95 -11.75
CA LYS A 45 -10.29 5.46 -10.39
C LYS A 45 -9.89 4.44 -9.31
N LEU A 46 -10.16 3.16 -9.56
CA LEU A 46 -9.79 2.08 -8.62
C LEU A 46 -8.26 1.94 -8.53
N ILE A 47 -7.57 2.04 -9.67
CA ILE A 47 -6.10 2.02 -9.77
C ILE A 47 -5.48 3.22 -9.05
N ALA A 48 -6.02 4.43 -9.26
CA ALA A 48 -5.55 5.62 -8.56
C ALA A 48 -5.64 5.45 -7.03
N LYS A 49 -6.75 4.88 -6.55
CA LYS A 49 -6.94 4.58 -5.12
C LYS A 49 -5.95 3.53 -4.60
N LEU A 50 -5.63 2.50 -5.40
CA LEU A 50 -4.62 1.50 -5.03
C LEU A 50 -3.23 2.14 -4.87
N TYR A 51 -2.84 3.04 -5.76
CA TYR A 51 -1.58 3.79 -5.60
C TYR A 51 -1.58 4.69 -4.36
N GLU A 52 -2.69 5.36 -4.06
CA GLU A 52 -2.83 6.15 -2.82
C GLU A 52 -2.69 5.29 -1.56
N ASP A 53 -3.33 4.11 -1.53
CA ASP A 53 -3.22 3.17 -0.41
C ASP A 53 -1.80 2.60 -0.28
N ALA A 54 -1.11 2.33 -1.40
CA ALA A 54 0.28 1.87 -1.40
C ALA A 54 1.25 2.94 -0.85
N ASP A 55 1.11 4.20 -1.27
CA ASP A 55 1.92 5.31 -0.75
C ASP A 55 1.70 5.50 0.76
N ARG A 56 0.44 5.40 1.20
CA ARG A 56 0.08 5.49 2.62
C ARG A 56 0.66 4.35 3.44
N VAL A 57 0.67 3.13 2.92
CA VAL A 57 1.33 1.97 3.55
C VAL A 57 2.85 2.18 3.63
N ALA A 58 3.47 2.73 2.59
CA ALA A 58 4.89 3.05 2.58
C ALA A 58 5.23 4.12 3.64
N ALA A 59 4.42 5.18 3.76
CA ALA A 59 4.56 6.21 4.78
C ALA A 59 4.45 5.62 6.20
N LEU A 60 3.45 4.77 6.45
CA LEU A 60 3.30 4.06 7.73
C LEU A 60 4.52 3.18 8.04
N ALA A 61 5.07 2.48 7.04
CA ALA A 61 6.27 1.68 7.22
C ALA A 61 7.50 2.53 7.62
N ASP A 62 7.65 3.74 7.05
CA ASP A 62 8.71 4.67 7.42
C ASP A 62 8.48 5.31 8.80
N GLU A 63 7.22 5.55 9.21
CA GLU A 63 6.89 5.97 10.57
C GLU A 63 7.18 4.88 11.62
N VAL A 64 6.91 3.61 11.30
CA VAL A 64 7.29 2.46 12.15
C VAL A 64 8.82 2.41 12.27
N LYS A 65 9.55 2.55 11.17
CA LYS A 65 11.02 2.59 11.16
C LYS A 65 11.58 3.74 11.99
N ALA A 66 10.93 4.90 11.95
CA ALA A 66 11.34 6.06 12.74
C ALA A 66 11.01 5.91 14.24
N GLY A 67 10.34 4.82 14.65
CA GLY A 67 9.86 4.63 16.02
C GLY A 67 8.79 5.65 16.42
N ARG A 68 8.14 6.30 15.44
CA ARG A 68 7.13 7.36 15.66
C ARG A 68 5.72 6.81 15.81
N ILE A 69 5.47 5.57 15.39
CA ILE A 69 4.21 4.88 15.72
C ILE A 69 4.27 4.40 17.16
N VAL A 70 3.99 5.32 18.09
CA VAL A 70 3.44 4.98 19.40
C VAL A 70 1.98 4.62 19.19
N ARG A 71 1.70 3.35 18.85
CA ARG A 71 0.37 2.80 19.12
C ARG A 71 0.28 2.63 20.63
N GLY A 72 0.13 3.76 21.34
CA GLY A 72 -0.38 3.77 22.69
C GLY A 72 -1.70 3.01 22.62
N LYS A 73 -1.78 1.95 23.42
CA LYS A 73 -3.02 1.24 23.75
C LYS A 73 -4.14 2.29 23.80
N ALA A 74 -5.17 2.13 22.99
CA ALA A 74 -6.43 2.79 23.30
C ALA A 74 -6.81 2.32 24.71
N GLU A 75 -6.87 3.25 25.66
CA GLU A 75 -7.64 3.07 26.89
C GLU A 75 -9.12 2.94 26.56
#